data_AF-A0A8H4J455-F1
#
_entry.id   AF-A0A8H4J455-F1
#
_cell.length_a   1.000
_cell.length_b   1.000
_cell.length_c   1.000
_cell.angle_alpha   90.00
_cell.angle_beta   90.00
_cell.angle_gamma   90.00
#
_symmetry.space_group_name_H-M   'P 1'
#
loop_
_entity.id
_entity.type
_entity.pdbx_description
1 polymer ?
#
loop_
_entity_poly.entity_id
_entity_poly.type
_entity_poly.pdbx_seq_one_letter_code
_entity_poly.pdbx_strand_id
1 'polypeptide(L)'
;MASKLQTSNERIVIITSPRGSAADDSVSSISRLANCINELLSKPEEITTKKELVIAGGWTFAKDTTDVLQAKFGKLDLESAVDTETDEPLRTGDLSRARSQSSAAQKNTLQKHELEWSLAICFIKSILEKIQGLRSLEWETDLPFSKEIWPVIPDNIQKLSLNMFVPDGEDLDFNEPHPDYFTHDDLMNLGHFQHLKSLRIYNMADSFQSILWEAVWKNPGLITLELGMRDNPITRDSDNAGKPMPVIDANWKYNAKRVATDTYRGREGAGMLHHLHGHGEYLDHVAISKARNAVMYSMGELKSMPMMTLRLSNFVVDDTSFSKYFDGLRKIVFCQNCVDAGFVLPENLKDKVHIFTRASGLGELIDGGETELEVKMVGEEAA
;
A
#
# COMPACT_ATOMS: atom_id res chain seq x y z
N MET A 1 12.50 9.64 23.84
CA MET A 1 12.52 8.21 24.26
C MET A 1 13.41 7.43 23.30
N ALA A 2 14.27 6.53 23.82
CA ALA A 2 15.14 5.68 23.01
C ALA A 2 14.32 4.84 22.00
N SER A 3 14.85 4.66 20.79
CA SER A 3 14.39 3.63 19.85
C SER A 3 14.30 2.31 20.61
N LYS A 4 13.09 1.79 20.83
CA LYS A 4 12.92 0.46 21.42
C LYS A 4 12.94 -0.53 20.28
N LEU A 5 14.10 -1.14 20.05
CA LEU A 5 14.17 -2.39 19.33
C LEU A 5 13.34 -3.42 20.11
N GLN A 6 12.26 -3.91 19.51
CA GLN A 6 11.50 -5.04 20.03
C GLN A 6 11.81 -6.24 19.15
N THR A 7 12.62 -7.16 19.67
CA THR A 7 12.82 -8.47 19.06
C THR A 7 12.00 -9.50 19.82
N SER A 8 11.13 -10.21 19.09
CA SER A 8 10.60 -11.49 19.56
C SER A 8 11.41 -12.61 18.90
N ASN A 9 11.17 -13.88 19.25
CA ASN A 9 11.94 -14.99 18.68
C ASN A 9 11.90 -15.00 17.14
N GLU A 10 10.82 -14.55 16.50
CA GLU A 10 10.66 -14.59 15.03
C GLU A 10 10.57 -13.22 14.34
N ARG A 11 10.33 -12.13 15.09
CA ARG A 11 10.02 -10.80 14.54
C ARG A 11 11.05 -9.74 14.92
N ILE A 12 11.45 -8.93 13.94
CA ILE A 12 12.17 -7.66 14.13
C ILE A 12 11.17 -6.52 13.91
N VAL A 13 11.10 -5.59 14.86
CA VAL A 13 10.37 -4.33 14.72
C VAL A 13 11.35 -3.17 14.78
N ILE A 14 11.42 -2.41 13.69
CA ILE A 14 12.21 -1.18 13.57
C ILE A 14 11.24 -0.01 13.64
N ILE A 15 11.40 0.82 14.67
CA ILE A 15 10.58 2.01 14.89
C ILE A 15 11.37 3.24 14.43
N THR A 16 10.88 3.94 13.40
CA THR A 16 11.53 5.12 12.82
C THR A 16 11.41 6.32 13.75
N SER A 17 10.18 6.76 14.05
CA SER A 17 9.81 7.73 15.09
C SER A 17 8.35 7.52 15.52
N PRO A 18 7.87 8.07 16.64
CA PRO A 18 6.43 8.11 16.92
C PRO A 18 5.71 8.94 15.85
N ARG A 19 4.55 8.48 15.36
CA ARG A 19 3.71 9.25 14.43
C ARG A 19 3.22 10.53 15.12
N GLY A 20 3.17 11.65 14.40
CA GLY A 20 2.73 12.94 14.94
C GLY A 20 3.69 13.60 15.95
N SER A 21 4.94 13.13 16.05
CA SER A 21 5.98 13.81 16.84
C SER A 21 6.27 15.18 16.22
N ALA A 22 6.31 16.23 17.03
CA ALA A 22 6.72 17.55 16.55
C ALA A 22 8.20 17.55 16.14
N ALA A 23 8.58 18.46 15.24
CA ALA A 23 9.97 18.64 14.77
C ALA A 23 10.96 19.12 15.87
N ASP A 24 10.48 19.24 17.12
CA ASP A 24 11.27 19.52 18.31
C ASP A 24 11.88 18.24 18.94
N ASP A 25 11.47 17.05 18.50
CA ASP A 25 12.03 15.80 18.96
C ASP A 25 13.53 15.75 18.59
N SER A 26 14.40 15.64 19.61
CA SER A 26 15.85 15.91 19.46
C SER A 26 16.62 14.99 18.50
N VAL A 27 16.03 13.87 18.06
CA VAL A 27 16.70 12.85 17.24
C VAL A 27 15.83 12.51 16.03
N SER A 28 16.38 12.72 14.83
CA SER A 28 15.72 12.42 13.55
C SER A 28 15.49 10.93 13.32
N SER A 29 14.53 10.61 12.45
CA SER A 29 14.19 9.23 12.08
C SER A 29 15.37 8.50 11.46
N ILE A 30 16.14 9.14 10.57
CA ILE A 30 17.35 8.52 9.99
C ILE A 30 18.40 8.18 11.05
N SER A 31 18.58 9.02 12.06
CA SER A 31 19.54 8.77 13.14
C SER A 31 19.09 7.60 14.02
N ARG A 32 17.79 7.50 14.30
CA ARG A 32 17.20 6.37 15.04
C ARG A 32 17.34 5.06 14.27
N LEU A 33 17.03 5.10 12.97
CA LEU A 33 17.15 3.96 12.07
C LEU A 33 18.61 3.49 11.99
N ALA A 34 19.56 4.40 11.74
CA ALA A 34 20.98 4.07 11.68
C ALA A 34 21.49 3.42 12.97
N ASN A 35 21.12 3.96 14.14
CA ASN A 35 21.49 3.37 15.42
C ASN A 35 20.90 1.96 15.60
N CYS A 36 19.62 1.78 15.24
CA CYS A 36 18.95 0.49 15.28
C CYS A 36 19.62 -0.54 14.35
N ILE A 37 19.96 -0.13 13.12
CA ILE A 37 20.63 -0.99 12.15
C ILE A 37 22.03 -1.36 12.65
N ASN A 38 22.81 -0.40 13.14
CA ASN A 38 24.14 -0.69 13.68
C ASN A 38 24.09 -1.68 14.86
N GLU A 39 23.10 -1.54 15.74
CA GLU A 39 22.88 -2.50 16.83
C GLU A 39 22.55 -3.89 16.29
N LEU A 40 21.62 -4.01 15.34
CA LEU A 40 21.27 -5.27 14.70
C LEU A 40 22.47 -5.92 13.98
N LEU A 41 23.21 -5.13 13.21
CA LEU A 41 24.38 -5.60 12.45
C LEU A 41 25.53 -6.04 13.35
N SER A 42 25.60 -5.55 14.60
CA SER A 42 26.55 -6.03 15.59
C SER A 42 26.26 -7.45 16.10
N LYS A 43 25.06 -7.99 15.80
CA LYS A 43 24.60 -9.33 16.18
C LYS A 43 23.94 -10.07 14.99
N PRO A 44 24.70 -10.45 13.95
CA PRO A 44 24.15 -11.03 12.72
C PRO A 44 23.28 -12.28 12.95
N GLU A 45 23.62 -13.09 13.95
CA GLU A 45 22.87 -14.29 14.35
C GLU A 45 21.43 -13.98 14.80
N GLU A 46 21.21 -12.79 15.38
CA GLU A 46 19.88 -12.33 15.78
C GLU A 46 19.04 -11.88 14.57
N ILE A 47 19.65 -11.59 13.41
CA ILE A 47 18.92 -11.20 12.18
C ILE A 47 18.58 -12.44 11.34
N THR A 48 19.57 -13.30 11.10
CA THR A 48 19.47 -14.38 10.10
C THR A 48 18.35 -15.37 10.39
N THR A 49 18.02 -15.59 11.66
CA THR A 49 16.99 -16.55 12.09
C THR A 49 15.56 -16.01 12.00
N LYS A 50 15.41 -14.69 11.81
CA LYS A 50 14.10 -14.02 11.85
C LYS A 50 13.29 -14.32 10.60
N LYS A 51 11.97 -14.19 10.74
CA LYS A 51 10.99 -14.49 9.69
C LYS A 51 10.07 -13.33 9.39
N GLU A 52 10.04 -12.33 10.25
CA GLU A 52 9.17 -11.18 10.10
C GLU A 52 9.96 -9.89 10.31
N LEU A 53 9.78 -8.93 9.41
CA LEU A 53 10.30 -7.58 9.54
C LEU A 53 9.17 -6.58 9.49
N VAL A 54 9.16 -5.66 10.44
CA VAL A 54 8.20 -4.57 10.52
C VAL A 54 8.93 -3.27 10.63
N ILE A 55 8.68 -2.36 9.69
CA ILE A 55 9.16 -0.99 9.72
C ILE A 55 7.96 -0.13 10.07
N ALA A 56 7.97 0.55 11.22
CA ALA A 56 6.81 1.28 11.71
C ALA A 56 7.16 2.66 12.24
N GLY A 57 6.20 3.59 12.16
CA GLY A 57 6.31 4.91 12.81
C GLY A 57 6.23 6.10 11.85
N GLY A 58 6.32 7.29 12.40
CA GLY A 58 6.38 8.52 11.62
C GLY A 58 7.78 8.82 11.09
N TRP A 59 7.87 9.71 10.09
CA TRP A 59 9.14 10.18 9.57
C TRP A 59 9.41 11.63 10.00
N THR A 60 10.57 11.85 10.59
CA THR A 60 11.03 13.15 11.10
C THR A 60 12.41 13.44 10.51
N PHE A 61 12.50 14.48 9.69
CA PHE A 61 13.71 14.82 8.97
C PHE A 61 14.85 15.30 9.88
N ALA A 62 16.08 15.02 9.47
CA ALA A 62 17.26 15.54 10.11
C ALA A 62 17.40 17.05 9.92
N LYS A 63 17.95 17.73 10.93
CA LYS A 63 18.36 19.14 10.81
C LYS A 63 19.71 19.29 10.10
N ASP A 64 20.49 18.21 10.00
CA ASP A 64 21.81 18.13 9.37
C ASP A 64 21.78 18.48 7.87
N THR A 65 22.89 18.95 7.29
CA THR A 65 23.00 19.19 5.84
C THR A 65 23.19 17.88 5.07
N THR A 66 22.93 17.89 3.76
CA THR A 66 23.15 16.77 2.82
C THR A 66 24.55 16.17 2.98
N ASP A 67 25.60 17.01 2.96
CA ASP A 67 26.99 16.58 3.13
C ASP A 67 27.26 15.91 4.48
N VAL A 68 26.63 16.41 5.55
CA VAL A 68 26.76 15.85 6.90
C VAL A 68 26.08 14.50 6.97
N LEU A 69 24.89 14.35 6.38
CA LEU A 69 24.20 13.06 6.31
C LEU A 69 25.03 12.04 5.56
N GLN A 70 25.56 12.40 4.39
CA GLN A 70 26.39 11.51 3.59
C GLN A 70 27.73 11.19 4.28
N ALA A 71 28.39 12.15 4.92
CA ALA A 71 29.62 11.87 5.66
C ALA A 71 29.39 10.96 6.88
N LYS A 72 28.23 11.14 7.54
CA LYS A 72 27.87 10.41 8.77
C LYS A 72 27.38 9.00 8.49
N PHE A 73 26.67 8.80 7.39
CA PHE A 73 25.96 7.55 7.08
C PHE A 73 26.45 6.86 5.79
N GLY A 74 27.17 7.57 4.94
CA GLY A 74 27.59 7.11 3.62
C GLY A 74 28.75 6.11 3.59
N LYS A 75 29.30 5.72 4.75
CA LYS A 75 30.36 4.70 4.87
C LYS A 75 29.83 3.28 5.03
N LEU A 76 28.51 3.09 5.17
CA LEU A 76 27.95 1.76 4.89
C LEU A 76 28.13 1.49 3.40
N ASP A 77 28.39 0.24 3.03
CA ASP A 77 28.76 -0.18 1.67
C ASP A 77 27.62 0.12 0.67
N LEU A 78 27.57 1.37 0.21
CA LEU A 78 26.54 1.97 -0.65
C LEU A 78 26.94 1.91 -2.14
N GLU A 79 28.03 1.21 -2.47
CA GLU A 79 28.55 1.12 -3.85
C GLU A 79 27.58 0.44 -4.84
N SER A 80 26.41 -0.06 -4.38
CA SER A 80 25.37 -0.63 -5.24
C SER A 80 24.15 0.27 -5.50
N ALA A 81 24.09 1.48 -4.93
CA ALA A 81 22.88 2.32 -4.96
C ALA A 81 22.97 3.56 -5.87
N VAL A 82 24.08 3.76 -6.59
CA VAL A 82 24.16 4.79 -7.62
C VAL A 82 24.25 4.08 -8.95
N ASP A 83 23.14 4.12 -9.70
CA ASP A 83 23.13 3.80 -11.12
C ASP A 83 24.00 4.86 -11.81
N THR A 84 25.31 4.62 -11.83
CA THR A 84 26.18 5.36 -12.75
C THR A 84 25.83 4.79 -14.12
N GLU A 85 24.83 5.37 -14.77
CA GLU A 85 24.70 5.26 -16.22
C GLU A 85 26.10 5.44 -16.78
N THR A 86 26.64 4.36 -17.33
CA THR A 86 27.95 4.34 -17.95
C THR A 86 27.98 5.46 -18.99
N ASP A 87 28.75 6.51 -18.71
CA ASP A 87 29.09 7.55 -19.67
C ASP A 87 29.56 6.88 -20.97
N GLU A 88 28.72 6.88 -22.01
CA GLU A 88 29.21 6.62 -23.35
C GLU A 88 30.28 7.66 -23.67
N PRO A 89 31.46 7.25 -24.18
CA PRO A 89 32.51 8.20 -24.48
C PRO A 89 32.05 9.18 -25.57
N LEU A 90 31.84 10.43 -25.15
CA LEU A 90 31.50 11.57 -25.99
C LEU A 90 32.46 11.66 -27.18
N ARG A 91 31.90 11.45 -28.38
CA ARG A 91 32.55 11.74 -29.65
C ARG A 91 32.91 13.22 -29.70
N THR A 92 34.20 13.51 -29.89
CA THR A 92 34.77 14.85 -30.03
C THR A 92 34.16 15.59 -31.21
N GLY A 93 33.24 16.51 -30.92
CA GLY A 93 32.73 17.47 -31.89
C GLY A 93 31.36 18.00 -31.51
N ASP A 94 31.27 18.83 -30.47
CA ASP A 94 30.29 19.93 -30.38
C ASP A 94 30.44 20.71 -29.05
N LEU A 95 31.28 21.75 -29.07
CA LEU A 95 31.52 22.65 -27.94
C LEU A 95 30.33 23.61 -27.65
N SER A 96 29.26 23.57 -28.45
CA SER A 96 28.04 24.35 -28.24
C SER A 96 27.01 23.63 -27.35
N ARG A 97 27.15 22.32 -27.10
CA ARG A 97 26.22 21.54 -26.25
C ARG A 97 26.57 21.59 -24.75
N ALA A 98 27.80 21.98 -24.42
CA ALA A 98 28.31 22.00 -23.04
C ALA A 98 27.59 23.00 -22.11
N ARG A 99 27.03 24.11 -22.65
CA ARG A 99 26.29 25.09 -21.82
C ARG A 99 24.85 24.67 -21.48
N SER A 100 24.22 23.83 -22.31
CA SER A 100 22.89 23.28 -21.98
C SER A 100 22.97 22.07 -21.05
N GLN A 101 24.13 21.42 -20.95
CA GLN A 101 24.35 20.33 -19.99
C GLN A 101 24.71 20.83 -18.59
N SER A 102 25.23 22.05 -18.44
CA SER A 102 25.45 22.64 -17.10
C SER A 102 24.15 22.84 -16.33
N SER A 103 23.03 23.11 -17.03
CA SER A 103 21.69 23.23 -16.43
C SER A 103 21.02 21.88 -16.15
N ALA A 104 21.42 20.81 -16.85
CA ALA A 104 20.97 19.43 -16.57
C ALA A 104 21.77 18.80 -15.43
N ALA A 105 23.07 19.09 -15.32
CA ALA A 105 23.91 18.65 -14.21
C ALA A 105 23.57 19.36 -12.89
N GLN A 106 23.04 20.60 -12.93
CA GLN A 106 22.50 21.27 -11.74
C GLN A 106 21.11 20.76 -11.32
N LYS A 107 20.40 19.99 -12.18
CA LYS A 107 19.09 19.39 -11.86
C LYS A 107 19.17 18.10 -11.03
N ASN A 108 20.36 17.52 -10.86
CA ASN A 108 20.55 16.23 -10.18
C ASN A 108 21.09 16.35 -8.75
N THR A 109 20.99 17.52 -8.12
CA THR A 109 21.24 17.57 -6.68
C THR A 109 20.01 17.00 -5.99
N LEU A 110 20.09 15.74 -5.55
CA LEU A 110 19.06 15.12 -4.72
C LEU A 110 18.71 16.09 -3.61
N GLN A 111 17.42 16.39 -3.48
CA GLN A 111 16.97 17.25 -2.39
C GLN A 111 17.33 16.56 -1.06
N LYS A 112 17.51 17.37 -0.02
CA LYS A 112 17.92 16.84 1.30
C LYS A 112 17.00 15.71 1.78
N HIS A 113 15.69 15.82 1.55
CA HIS A 113 14.72 14.79 1.91
C HIS A 113 14.89 13.50 1.10
N GLU A 114 15.17 13.60 -0.21
CA GLU A 114 15.39 12.45 -1.09
C GLU A 114 16.63 11.67 -0.69
N LEU A 115 17.72 12.38 -0.36
CA LEU A 115 18.92 11.74 0.16
C LEU A 115 18.64 11.02 1.48
N GLU A 116 17.95 11.67 2.41
CA GLU A 116 17.64 11.08 3.72
C GLU A 116 16.79 9.81 3.56
N TRP A 117 15.81 9.81 2.67
CA TRP A 117 15.02 8.63 2.35
C TRP A 117 15.84 7.55 1.64
N SER A 118 16.63 7.89 0.64
CA SER A 118 17.50 6.93 -0.06
C SER A 118 18.43 6.22 0.93
N LEU A 119 19.08 6.97 1.84
CA LEU A 119 19.90 6.40 2.91
C LEU A 119 19.08 5.47 3.83
N ALA A 120 17.85 5.83 4.17
CA ALA A 120 16.97 5.00 4.97
C ALA A 120 16.61 3.69 4.27
N ILE A 121 16.29 3.76 2.97
CA ILE A 121 16.01 2.60 2.13
C ILE A 121 17.23 1.68 2.07
N CYS A 122 18.43 2.22 1.86
CA CYS A 122 19.66 1.42 1.88
C CYS A 122 19.89 0.72 3.22
N PHE A 123 19.63 1.40 4.35
CA PHE A 123 19.71 0.78 5.67
C PHE A 123 18.75 -0.38 5.84
N ILE A 124 17.49 -0.22 5.44
CA ILE A 124 16.49 -1.28 5.55
C ILE A 124 16.82 -2.45 4.60
N LYS A 125 17.25 -2.14 3.38
CA LYS A 125 17.71 -3.12 2.40
C LYS A 125 18.83 -3.99 2.96
N SER A 126 19.82 -3.39 3.63
CA SER A 126 20.95 -4.11 4.23
C SER A 126 20.55 -5.12 5.32
N ILE A 127 19.42 -4.88 6.00
CA ILE A 127 18.85 -5.84 6.96
C ILE A 127 18.05 -6.92 6.24
N LEU A 128 17.21 -6.54 5.27
CA LEU A 128 16.39 -7.48 4.50
C LEU A 128 17.25 -8.56 3.84
N GLU A 129 18.37 -8.18 3.23
CA GLU A 129 19.33 -9.09 2.59
C GLU A 129 19.94 -10.12 3.56
N LYS A 130 19.93 -9.84 4.87
CA LYS A 130 20.51 -10.71 5.90
C LYS A 130 19.49 -11.66 6.54
N ILE A 131 18.19 -11.43 6.34
CA ILE A 131 17.13 -12.27 6.92
C ILE A 131 16.93 -13.50 6.02
N GLN A 132 17.31 -14.69 6.50
CA GLN A 132 17.12 -15.91 5.72
C GLN A 132 15.69 -16.43 5.84
N GLY A 133 14.99 -16.49 4.71
CA GLY A 133 13.64 -17.03 4.63
C GLY A 133 12.59 -16.15 5.30
N LEU A 134 12.68 -14.84 5.09
CA LEU A 134 11.64 -13.87 5.43
C LEU A 134 10.27 -14.33 4.91
N ARG A 135 9.25 -14.31 5.76
CA ARG A 135 7.87 -14.71 5.45
C ARG A 135 6.87 -13.57 5.56
N SER A 136 7.20 -12.53 6.33
CA SER A 136 6.34 -11.35 6.51
C SER A 136 7.15 -10.07 6.42
N LEU A 137 6.67 -9.14 5.60
CA LEU A 137 7.16 -7.76 5.56
C LEU A 137 5.98 -6.80 5.77
N GLU A 138 6.11 -5.95 6.79
CA GLU A 138 5.13 -4.90 7.10
C GLU A 138 5.80 -3.53 7.05
N TRP A 139 5.36 -2.71 6.11
CA TRP A 139 5.79 -1.33 5.92
C TRP A 139 4.71 -0.39 6.46
N GLU A 140 4.75 -0.13 7.76
CA GLU A 140 3.78 0.64 8.54
C GLU A 140 4.37 2.01 8.96
N THR A 141 5.17 2.62 8.08
CA THR A 141 5.94 3.83 8.33
C THR A 141 5.55 4.97 7.37
N ASP A 142 5.80 6.22 7.75
CA ASP A 142 5.65 7.40 6.86
C ASP A 142 6.87 7.61 5.95
N LEU A 143 7.88 6.73 6.05
CA LEU A 143 8.92 6.61 5.02
C LEU A 143 8.27 6.07 3.73
N PRO A 144 8.36 6.77 2.58
CA PRO A 144 7.80 6.25 1.34
C PRO A 144 8.38 4.88 0.98
N PHE A 145 7.53 3.96 0.54
CA PHE A 145 8.00 2.66 0.07
C PHE A 145 8.75 2.84 -1.26
N SER A 146 9.96 2.30 -1.37
CA SER A 146 10.80 2.44 -2.57
C SER A 146 10.84 1.15 -3.38
N LYS A 147 10.84 1.29 -4.71
CA LYS A 147 11.02 0.18 -5.66
C LYS A 147 12.32 -0.61 -5.45
N GLU A 148 13.35 0.02 -4.86
CA GLU A 148 14.63 -0.63 -4.54
C GLU A 148 14.50 -1.76 -3.50
N ILE A 149 13.38 -1.81 -2.78
CA ILE A 149 13.09 -2.88 -1.81
C ILE A 149 12.62 -4.16 -2.52
N TRP A 150 12.01 -4.07 -3.72
CA TRP A 150 11.47 -5.25 -4.41
C TRP A 150 12.48 -6.39 -4.60
N PRO A 151 13.71 -6.14 -5.09
CA PRO A 151 14.68 -7.21 -5.36
C PRO A 151 15.13 -7.99 -4.11
N VAL A 152 14.91 -7.45 -2.91
CA VAL A 152 15.33 -8.08 -1.64
C VAL A 152 14.18 -8.72 -0.88
N ILE A 153 12.94 -8.62 -1.39
CA ILE A 153 11.80 -9.38 -0.87
C ILE A 153 11.84 -10.77 -1.52
N PRO A 154 11.87 -11.87 -0.74
CA PRO A 154 11.94 -13.20 -1.32
C PRO A 154 10.62 -13.63 -1.95
N ASP A 155 10.69 -14.39 -3.04
CA ASP A 155 9.51 -14.88 -3.79
C ASP A 155 8.53 -15.72 -2.95
N ASN A 156 9.02 -16.32 -1.86
CA ASN A 156 8.23 -17.15 -0.95
C ASN A 156 7.60 -16.38 0.22
N ILE A 157 7.61 -15.04 0.18
CA ILE A 157 6.93 -14.18 1.13
C ILE A 157 5.44 -14.58 1.21
N GLN A 158 4.91 -14.64 2.44
CA GLN A 158 3.53 -15.07 2.71
C GLN A 158 2.65 -13.91 3.16
N LYS A 159 3.23 -12.87 3.75
CA LYS A 159 2.51 -11.69 4.19
C LYS A 159 3.24 -10.43 3.73
N LEU A 160 2.50 -9.55 3.07
CA LEU A 160 2.97 -8.25 2.65
C LEU A 160 1.95 -7.19 3.07
N SER A 161 2.39 -6.19 3.83
CA SER A 161 1.58 -5.04 4.24
C SER A 161 2.32 -3.78 3.84
N LEU A 162 1.79 -3.01 2.90
CA LEU A 162 2.44 -1.80 2.39
C LEU A 162 1.57 -0.56 2.64
N ASN A 163 2.13 0.38 3.40
CA ASN A 163 1.69 1.76 3.42
C ASN A 163 2.18 2.47 2.15
N MET A 164 1.26 2.84 1.26
CA MET A 164 1.53 3.55 0.01
C MET A 164 1.52 5.07 0.20
N PHE A 165 1.76 5.54 1.43
CA PHE A 165 1.82 6.96 1.74
C PHE A 165 2.82 7.68 0.85
N VAL A 166 2.35 8.75 0.22
CA VAL A 166 3.16 9.73 -0.52
C VAL A 166 3.04 11.06 0.23
N PRO A 167 4.16 11.70 0.62
CA PRO A 167 4.14 13.00 1.27
C PRO A 167 3.46 14.05 0.39
N ASP A 168 2.62 14.90 0.99
CA ASP A 168 1.97 15.98 0.26
C ASP A 168 3.00 17.02 -0.19
N GLY A 169 2.87 17.51 -1.42
CA GLY A 169 3.81 18.47 -2.01
C GLY A 169 3.73 19.88 -1.44
N GLU A 170 2.97 20.13 -0.37
CA GLU A 170 2.94 21.45 0.28
C GLU A 170 4.28 21.80 0.98
N ASP A 171 5.14 20.79 1.21
CA ASP A 171 6.54 20.98 1.62
C ASP A 171 7.50 21.18 0.43
N LEU A 172 7.00 21.18 -0.81
CA LEU A 172 7.74 21.41 -2.06
C LEU A 172 7.39 22.79 -2.63
N ASP A 173 8.36 23.45 -3.27
CA ASP A 173 8.10 24.73 -3.95
C ASP A 173 7.07 24.50 -5.09
N PHE A 174 6.07 25.40 -5.23
CA PHE A 174 4.93 25.28 -6.17
C PHE A 174 5.32 25.08 -7.64
N ASN A 175 6.59 25.28 -8.00
CA ASN A 175 7.13 25.10 -9.35
C ASN A 175 7.93 23.82 -9.54
N GLU A 176 8.06 22.98 -8.51
CA GLU A 176 8.85 21.75 -8.58
C GLU A 176 7.95 20.56 -8.92
N PRO A 177 8.38 19.69 -9.86
CA PRO A 177 7.66 18.46 -10.14
C PRO A 177 7.65 17.61 -8.87
N HIS A 178 6.45 17.18 -8.47
CA HIS A 178 6.28 16.14 -7.45
C HIS A 178 7.17 14.95 -7.84
N PRO A 179 8.08 14.48 -6.98
CA PRO A 179 8.87 13.33 -7.38
C PRO A 179 7.94 12.13 -7.50
N ASP A 180 8.15 11.35 -8.55
CA ASP A 180 7.45 10.10 -8.82
C ASP A 180 7.91 9.05 -7.81
N TYR A 181 7.61 9.23 -6.52
CA TYR A 181 8.14 8.40 -5.44
C TYR A 181 7.64 6.96 -5.52
N PHE A 182 6.47 6.74 -6.13
CA PHE A 182 5.95 5.41 -6.38
C PHE A 182 4.91 5.44 -7.51
N THR A 183 5.20 4.73 -8.60
CA THR A 183 4.35 4.68 -9.80
C THR A 183 3.54 3.40 -9.88
N HIS A 184 2.57 3.36 -10.81
CA HIS A 184 1.86 2.14 -11.17
C HIS A 184 2.82 1.01 -11.58
N ASP A 185 3.88 1.34 -12.31
CA ASP A 185 4.88 0.38 -12.77
C ASP A 185 5.65 -0.26 -11.60
N ASP A 186 5.90 0.48 -10.53
CA ASP A 186 6.63 -0.03 -9.37
C ASP A 186 5.85 -1.14 -8.65
N LEU A 187 4.51 -1.08 -8.64
CA LEU A 187 3.66 -2.10 -8.02
C LEU A 187 3.55 -3.39 -8.85
N MET A 188 3.92 -3.37 -10.14
CA MET A 188 3.85 -4.56 -11.00
C MET A 188 4.64 -5.75 -10.45
N ASN A 189 5.67 -5.48 -9.63
CA ASN A 189 6.44 -6.51 -8.91
C ASN A 189 5.58 -7.41 -8.01
N LEU A 190 4.43 -6.93 -7.52
CA LEU A 190 3.46 -7.78 -6.80
C LEU A 190 3.04 -9.01 -7.63
N GLY A 191 3.01 -8.87 -8.95
CA GLY A 191 2.66 -9.94 -9.88
C GLY A 191 3.70 -11.05 -9.99
N HIS A 192 4.86 -10.97 -9.32
CA HIS A 192 5.87 -12.03 -9.28
C HIS A 192 5.64 -13.03 -8.14
N PHE A 193 4.97 -12.62 -7.06
CA PHE A 193 4.75 -13.49 -5.90
C PHE A 193 3.66 -14.54 -6.18
N GLN A 194 3.88 -15.77 -5.70
CA GLN A 194 2.96 -16.91 -5.87
C GLN A 194 2.58 -17.61 -4.56
N HIS A 195 3.11 -17.12 -3.42
CA HIS A 195 2.95 -17.72 -2.10
C HIS A 195 2.31 -16.80 -1.05
N LEU A 196 1.77 -15.65 -1.47
CA LEU A 196 1.07 -14.73 -0.59
C LEU A 196 -0.19 -15.40 -0.01
N LYS A 197 -0.33 -15.27 1.30
CA LYS A 197 -1.52 -15.63 2.09
C LYS A 197 -2.27 -14.40 2.59
N SER A 198 -1.57 -13.28 2.76
CA SER A 198 -2.11 -12.01 3.22
C SER A 198 -1.47 -10.87 2.44
N LEU A 199 -2.30 -10.02 1.84
CA LEU A 199 -1.87 -8.82 1.15
C LEU A 199 -2.66 -7.63 1.70
N ARG A 200 -1.95 -6.62 2.20
CA ARG A 200 -2.54 -5.36 2.66
C ARG A 200 -1.85 -4.21 1.96
N ILE A 201 -2.62 -3.36 1.28
CA ILE A 201 -2.12 -2.18 0.58
C ILE A 201 -3.06 -1.03 0.95
N TYR A 202 -2.53 0.01 1.59
CA TYR A 202 -3.35 1.12 2.09
C TYR A 202 -2.69 2.48 1.85
N ASN A 203 -3.44 3.57 2.08
CA ASN A 203 -3.05 4.94 1.71
C ASN A 203 -2.73 5.07 0.21
N MET A 204 -3.42 4.30 -0.64
CA MET A 204 -3.26 4.41 -2.09
C MET A 204 -3.81 5.76 -2.57
N ALA A 205 -2.98 6.54 -3.25
CA ALA A 205 -3.39 7.79 -3.91
C ALA A 205 -4.13 7.53 -5.23
N ASP A 206 -3.74 6.46 -5.92
CA ASP A 206 -4.32 6.02 -7.20
C ASP A 206 -4.87 4.60 -7.10
N SER A 207 -5.78 4.27 -8.02
CA SER A 207 -6.29 2.90 -8.18
C SER A 207 -5.19 1.98 -8.71
N PHE A 208 -4.94 0.90 -7.98
CA PHE A 208 -4.04 -0.18 -8.40
C PHE A 208 -4.77 -1.49 -8.68
N GLN A 209 -6.09 -1.47 -8.83
CA GLN A 209 -6.90 -2.70 -8.89
C GLN A 209 -6.47 -3.68 -9.97
N SER A 210 -6.04 -3.22 -11.16
CA SER A 210 -5.56 -4.12 -12.21
C SER A 210 -4.39 -5.00 -11.73
N ILE A 211 -3.39 -4.40 -11.09
CA ILE A 211 -2.22 -5.10 -10.54
C ILE A 211 -2.62 -5.94 -9.33
N LEU A 212 -3.39 -5.37 -8.41
CA LEU A 212 -3.78 -6.03 -7.16
C LEU A 212 -4.59 -7.30 -7.43
N TRP A 213 -5.55 -7.25 -8.35
CA TRP A 213 -6.34 -8.41 -8.70
C TRP A 213 -5.51 -9.46 -9.45
N GLU A 214 -4.55 -9.07 -10.29
CA GLU A 214 -3.62 -10.03 -10.90
C GLU A 214 -2.79 -10.75 -9.84
N ALA A 215 -2.27 -10.02 -8.84
CA ALA A 215 -1.56 -10.62 -7.72
C ALA A 215 -2.47 -11.60 -6.95
N VAL A 216 -3.72 -11.23 -6.67
CA VAL A 216 -4.69 -12.13 -6.02
C VAL A 216 -4.90 -13.42 -6.82
N TRP A 217 -5.08 -13.31 -8.14
CA TRP A 217 -5.27 -14.47 -9.02
C TRP A 217 -4.05 -15.38 -9.12
N LYS A 218 -2.84 -14.81 -9.07
CA LYS A 218 -1.58 -15.55 -9.08
C LYS A 218 -1.26 -16.27 -7.78
N ASN A 219 -1.94 -15.94 -6.70
CA ASN A 219 -1.69 -16.49 -5.37
C ASN A 219 -2.87 -17.37 -4.89
N PRO A 220 -2.94 -18.65 -5.31
CA PRO A 220 -4.05 -19.54 -4.95
C PRO A 220 -4.18 -19.82 -3.45
N GLY A 221 -3.15 -19.49 -2.66
CA GLY A 221 -3.15 -19.57 -1.19
C GLY A 221 -3.55 -18.28 -0.49
N LEU A 222 -3.95 -17.22 -1.20
CA LEU A 222 -4.27 -15.93 -0.62
C LEU A 222 -5.60 -15.99 0.14
N ILE A 223 -5.56 -15.73 1.45
CA ILE A 223 -6.71 -15.84 2.37
C ILE A 223 -7.30 -14.47 2.66
N THR A 224 -6.46 -13.46 2.88
CA THR A 224 -6.86 -12.12 3.32
C THR A 224 -6.33 -11.05 2.36
N LEU A 225 -7.23 -10.19 1.90
CA LEU A 225 -6.90 -8.97 1.15
C LEU A 225 -7.45 -7.76 1.90
N GLU A 226 -6.61 -6.74 2.06
CA GLU A 226 -7.00 -5.48 2.69
C GLU A 226 -6.57 -4.30 1.82
N LEU A 227 -7.54 -3.53 1.34
CA LEU A 227 -7.31 -2.41 0.43
C LEU A 227 -7.84 -1.11 1.04
N GLY A 228 -7.04 -0.05 0.99
CA GLY A 228 -7.44 1.26 1.50
C GLY A 228 -6.92 2.41 0.64
N MET A 229 -7.82 3.30 0.25
CA MET A 229 -7.40 4.56 -0.37
C MET A 229 -6.97 5.57 0.67
N ARG A 230 -6.09 6.49 0.28
CA ARG A 230 -5.79 7.68 1.08
C ARG A 230 -7.03 8.57 1.17
N ASP A 231 -7.65 8.84 0.03
CA ASP A 231 -8.72 9.81 -0.11
C ASP A 231 -10.11 9.16 -0.09
N ASN A 232 -11.09 9.87 0.48
CA ASN A 232 -12.47 9.39 0.53
C ASN A 232 -13.14 9.48 -0.84
N PRO A 233 -14.01 8.52 -1.20
CA PRO A 233 -14.78 8.63 -2.42
C PRO A 233 -15.83 9.75 -2.32
N ILE A 234 -16.13 10.38 -3.44
CA ILE A 234 -17.15 11.41 -3.60
C ILE A 234 -18.21 10.90 -4.57
N THR A 235 -19.42 10.65 -4.09
CA THR A 235 -20.55 10.21 -4.93
C THR A 235 -21.48 11.38 -5.27
N ARG A 236 -22.19 11.30 -6.39
CA ARG A 236 -23.22 12.28 -6.78
C ARG A 236 -24.61 11.84 -6.32
N ASP A 237 -25.34 12.75 -5.69
CA ASP A 237 -26.70 12.51 -5.18
C ASP A 237 -27.71 12.10 -6.27
N SER A 238 -27.47 12.50 -7.52
CA SER A 238 -28.32 12.17 -8.67
C SER A 238 -28.49 10.66 -8.87
N ASP A 239 -27.52 9.86 -8.43
CA ASP A 239 -27.54 8.40 -8.58
C ASP A 239 -28.40 7.68 -7.54
N ASN A 240 -28.79 8.36 -6.46
CA ASN A 240 -29.60 7.80 -5.39
C ASN A 240 -30.86 8.66 -5.16
N ALA A 241 -31.60 8.90 -6.25
CA ALA A 241 -32.85 9.65 -6.25
C ALA A 241 -32.74 11.05 -5.60
N GLY A 242 -31.61 11.72 -5.80
CA GLY A 242 -31.34 13.05 -5.25
C GLY A 242 -30.93 13.04 -3.77
N LYS A 243 -30.52 11.88 -3.23
CA LYS A 243 -30.00 11.74 -1.86
C LYS A 243 -28.54 11.30 -1.90
N PRO A 244 -27.74 11.64 -0.88
CA PRO A 244 -26.41 11.06 -0.71
C PRO A 244 -26.46 9.53 -0.66
N MET A 245 -25.47 8.87 -1.25
CA MET A 245 -25.31 7.44 -1.04
C MET A 245 -24.94 7.17 0.43
N PRO A 246 -25.49 6.13 1.06
CA PRO A 246 -25.21 5.83 2.46
C PRO A 246 -23.75 5.41 2.66
N VAL A 247 -23.13 5.96 3.71
CA VAL A 247 -21.84 5.47 4.21
C VAL A 247 -22.07 4.18 4.99
N ILE A 248 -21.19 3.20 4.80
CA ILE A 248 -21.20 1.92 5.50
C ILE A 248 -20.45 2.09 6.83
N ASP A 249 -21.14 2.59 7.84
CA ASP A 249 -20.63 2.79 9.20
C ASP A 249 -21.32 1.85 10.21
N ALA A 250 -21.06 2.06 11.51
CA ALA A 250 -21.66 1.27 12.58
C ALA A 250 -23.21 1.35 12.66
N ASN A 251 -23.82 2.36 12.02
CA ASN A 251 -25.27 2.56 11.97
C ASN A 251 -25.90 1.99 10.69
N TRP A 252 -25.07 1.69 9.68
CA TRP A 252 -25.52 1.07 8.44
C TRP A 252 -26.11 -0.33 8.71
N LYS A 253 -27.18 -0.65 7.98
CA LYS A 253 -27.88 -1.94 8.08
C LYS A 253 -27.93 -2.60 6.71
N TYR A 254 -27.58 -3.87 6.67
CA TYR A 254 -27.63 -4.64 5.44
C TYR A 254 -29.07 -5.08 5.12
N ASN A 255 -29.52 -4.83 3.90
CA ASN A 255 -30.83 -5.28 3.43
C ASN A 255 -30.69 -6.51 2.52
N ALA A 256 -30.86 -7.71 3.08
CA ALA A 256 -30.80 -8.97 2.31
C ALA A 256 -31.92 -9.15 1.28
N LYS A 257 -33.02 -8.37 1.39
CA LYS A 257 -34.15 -8.38 0.43
C LYS A 257 -33.97 -7.37 -0.70
N ARG A 258 -32.92 -6.53 -0.66
CA ARG A 258 -32.62 -5.58 -1.75
C ARG A 258 -32.36 -6.38 -3.04
N VAL A 259 -32.97 -5.91 -4.13
CA VAL A 259 -32.82 -6.50 -5.45
C VAL A 259 -31.62 -5.86 -6.14
N ALA A 260 -30.75 -6.69 -6.71
CA ALA A 260 -29.63 -6.25 -7.52
C ALA A 260 -30.13 -5.43 -8.73
N THR A 261 -29.49 -4.31 -9.00
CA THR A 261 -29.80 -3.41 -10.12
C THR A 261 -28.92 -3.65 -11.34
N ASP A 262 -27.81 -4.37 -11.18
CA ASP A 262 -26.79 -4.63 -12.21
C ASP A 262 -26.27 -3.34 -12.88
N THR A 263 -26.26 -2.24 -12.13
CA THR A 263 -25.86 -0.93 -12.64
C THR A 263 -24.36 -0.76 -12.49
N TYR A 264 -23.62 -0.95 -13.57
CA TYR A 264 -22.18 -0.71 -13.57
C TYR A 264 -21.85 0.79 -13.42
N ARG A 265 -21.13 1.15 -12.36
CA ARG A 265 -20.72 2.54 -12.06
C ARG A 265 -19.25 2.85 -12.31
N GLY A 266 -18.47 1.85 -12.70
CA GLY A 266 -17.03 1.98 -12.91
C GLY A 266 -16.64 2.61 -14.24
N ARG A 267 -15.36 2.95 -14.38
CA ARG A 267 -14.78 3.48 -15.62
C ARG A 267 -13.99 2.40 -16.36
N GLU A 268 -14.70 1.58 -17.13
CA GLU A 268 -14.09 0.55 -18.02
C GLU A 268 -13.04 -0.37 -17.37
N GLY A 269 -13.15 -0.73 -16.09
CA GLY A 269 -12.18 -1.57 -15.41
C GLY A 269 -10.96 -0.83 -14.85
N ALA A 270 -11.00 0.51 -14.76
CA ALA A 270 -9.93 1.31 -14.17
C ALA A 270 -9.92 1.26 -12.62
N GLY A 271 -10.92 0.64 -11.98
CA GLY A 271 -11.02 0.60 -10.51
C GLY A 271 -11.56 1.88 -9.87
N MET A 272 -12.03 2.83 -10.68
CA MET A 272 -12.58 4.10 -10.22
C MET A 272 -14.02 4.29 -10.68
N LEU A 273 -14.78 5.09 -9.93
CA LEU A 273 -16.08 5.56 -10.38
C LEU A 273 -15.97 6.29 -11.72
N HIS A 274 -16.95 6.07 -12.59
CA HIS A 274 -17.17 6.93 -13.74
C HIS A 274 -17.54 8.34 -13.25
N HIS A 275 -17.03 9.38 -13.92
CA HIS A 275 -17.20 10.78 -13.49
C HIS A 275 -18.68 11.25 -13.39
N LEU A 276 -19.58 10.55 -14.08
CA LEU A 276 -21.03 10.74 -14.00
C LEU A 276 -21.63 10.30 -12.67
N HIS A 277 -20.95 9.41 -11.95
CA HIS A 277 -21.39 8.87 -10.67
C HIS A 277 -20.61 9.43 -9.48
N GLY A 278 -19.41 9.92 -9.73
CA GLY A 278 -18.57 10.46 -8.68
C GLY A 278 -17.09 10.45 -9.03
N HIS A 279 -16.27 10.44 -7.99
CA HIS A 279 -14.83 10.32 -8.04
C HIS A 279 -14.35 9.45 -6.87
N GLY A 280 -13.26 8.72 -7.05
CA GLY A 280 -12.71 7.82 -6.04
C GLY A 280 -12.84 6.35 -6.41
N GLU A 281 -12.35 5.51 -5.51
CA GLU A 281 -12.17 4.09 -5.73
C GLU A 281 -13.51 3.34 -5.69
N TYR A 282 -13.69 2.48 -6.68
CA TYR A 282 -14.90 1.70 -6.88
C TYR A 282 -14.51 0.24 -7.03
N LEU A 283 -15.10 -0.66 -6.25
CA LEU A 283 -14.78 -2.09 -6.33
C LEU A 283 -15.23 -2.67 -7.67
N ASP A 284 -14.31 -2.74 -8.62
CA ASP A 284 -14.66 -2.83 -10.04
C ASP A 284 -14.62 -4.27 -10.55
N HIS A 285 -15.80 -4.84 -10.80
CA HIS A 285 -15.92 -6.20 -11.32
C HIS A 285 -15.28 -6.38 -12.70
N VAL A 286 -15.18 -5.31 -13.51
CA VAL A 286 -14.51 -5.33 -14.82
C VAL A 286 -13.00 -5.38 -14.61
N ALA A 287 -12.45 -4.65 -13.63
CA ALA A 287 -11.03 -4.73 -13.26
C ALA A 287 -10.67 -6.15 -12.81
N ILE A 288 -11.47 -6.74 -11.91
CA ILE A 288 -11.32 -8.13 -11.44
C ILE A 288 -11.33 -9.13 -12.61
N SER A 289 -12.27 -8.95 -13.56
CA SER A 289 -12.43 -9.84 -14.72
C SER A 289 -11.26 -9.70 -15.70
N LYS A 290 -10.79 -8.47 -15.96
CA LYS A 290 -9.63 -8.22 -16.83
C LYS A 290 -8.36 -8.84 -16.26
N ALA A 291 -8.10 -8.63 -14.96
CA ALA A 291 -6.97 -9.24 -14.26
C ALA A 291 -7.01 -10.78 -14.34
N ARG A 292 -8.19 -11.38 -14.12
CA ARG A 292 -8.36 -12.84 -14.28
C ARG A 292 -7.92 -13.29 -15.67
N ASN A 293 -8.42 -12.62 -16.72
CA ASN A 293 -8.12 -12.99 -18.10
C ASN A 293 -6.62 -12.83 -18.41
N ALA A 294 -5.96 -11.79 -17.88
CA ALA A 294 -4.52 -11.59 -18.01
C ALA A 294 -3.73 -12.77 -17.40
N VAL A 295 -4.11 -13.22 -16.21
CA VAL A 295 -3.41 -14.32 -15.52
C VAL A 295 -3.68 -15.68 -16.18
N MET A 296 -4.89 -15.91 -16.71
CA MET A 296 -5.26 -17.18 -17.36
C MET A 296 -4.33 -17.56 -18.52
N TYR A 297 -3.74 -16.58 -19.23
CA TYR A 297 -2.77 -16.85 -20.28
C TYR A 297 -1.53 -17.61 -19.77
N SER A 298 -1.16 -17.43 -18.49
CA SER A 298 0.01 -18.05 -17.88
C SER A 298 -0.32 -19.25 -16.97
N MET A 299 -1.47 -19.23 -16.29
CA MET A 299 -1.82 -20.24 -15.27
C MET A 299 -2.90 -21.23 -15.70
N GLY A 300 -3.51 -21.05 -16.87
CA GLY A 300 -4.62 -21.87 -17.34
C GLY A 300 -5.96 -21.48 -16.70
N GLU A 301 -6.87 -22.45 -16.54
CA GLU A 301 -8.24 -22.18 -16.10
C GLU A 301 -8.32 -21.79 -14.61
N LEU A 302 -8.80 -20.57 -14.34
CA LEU A 302 -9.05 -20.05 -13.00
C LEU A 302 -10.57 -20.04 -12.72
N LYS A 303 -11.03 -20.85 -11.75
CA LYS A 303 -12.47 -21.01 -11.47
C LYS A 303 -12.99 -20.06 -10.40
N SER A 304 -12.33 -19.98 -9.26
CA SER A 304 -12.74 -19.17 -8.13
C SER A 304 -11.56 -18.38 -7.57
N MET A 305 -11.84 -17.19 -7.05
CA MET A 305 -10.87 -16.39 -6.32
C MET A 305 -10.50 -17.11 -5.00
N PRO A 306 -9.21 -17.17 -4.62
CA PRO A 306 -8.76 -17.92 -3.44
C PRO A 306 -9.12 -17.28 -2.09
N MET A 307 -9.49 -16.00 -2.11
CA MET A 307 -9.69 -15.16 -0.94
C MET A 307 -10.92 -15.52 -0.10
N MET A 308 -10.74 -15.51 1.23
CA MET A 308 -11.81 -15.74 2.21
C MET A 308 -12.23 -14.49 2.98
N THR A 309 -11.31 -13.53 3.17
CA THR A 309 -11.56 -12.27 3.88
C THR A 309 -11.17 -11.08 3.02
N LEU A 310 -12.11 -10.16 2.82
CA LEU A 310 -11.88 -8.88 2.15
C LEU A 310 -12.10 -7.74 3.15
N ARG A 311 -11.11 -6.85 3.30
CA ARG A 311 -11.27 -5.59 4.02
C ARG A 311 -11.09 -4.42 3.08
N LEU A 312 -12.01 -3.46 3.13
CA LEU A 312 -12.00 -2.28 2.27
C LEU A 312 -12.09 -1.02 3.13
N SER A 313 -11.36 0.02 2.78
CA SER A 313 -11.45 1.36 3.39
C SER A 313 -11.51 2.40 2.29
N ASN A 314 -12.46 3.33 2.36
CA ASN A 314 -12.65 4.38 1.36
C ASN A 314 -13.00 3.84 -0.05
N PHE A 315 -13.82 2.79 -0.13
CA PHE A 315 -14.32 2.22 -1.40
C PHE A 315 -15.81 2.46 -1.60
N VAL A 316 -16.22 2.68 -2.85
CA VAL A 316 -17.62 2.57 -3.29
C VAL A 316 -17.90 1.13 -3.74
N VAL A 317 -18.99 0.56 -3.24
CA VAL A 317 -19.31 -0.87 -3.45
C VAL A 317 -20.77 -1.04 -3.85
N ASP A 318 -21.00 -1.87 -4.87
CA ASP A 318 -22.34 -2.18 -5.39
C ASP A 318 -22.61 -3.69 -5.49
N ASP A 319 -23.72 -4.05 -6.12
CA ASP A 319 -24.19 -5.42 -6.32
C ASP A 319 -23.43 -6.19 -7.41
N THR A 320 -22.66 -5.52 -8.26
CA THR A 320 -21.94 -6.17 -9.36
C THR A 320 -20.61 -6.76 -8.91
N SER A 321 -19.95 -6.14 -7.93
CA SER A 321 -18.60 -6.49 -7.48
C SER A 321 -18.44 -7.96 -7.07
N PHE A 322 -19.46 -8.54 -6.42
CA PHE A 322 -19.41 -9.90 -5.87
C PHE A 322 -20.13 -10.95 -6.71
N SER A 323 -20.68 -10.56 -7.86
CA SER A 323 -21.52 -11.42 -8.71
C SER A 323 -20.80 -12.65 -9.26
N LYS A 324 -19.46 -12.57 -9.38
CA LYS A 324 -18.62 -13.63 -9.96
C LYS A 324 -17.36 -13.84 -9.13
N TYR A 325 -16.84 -15.08 -9.15
CA TYR A 325 -15.52 -15.47 -8.64
C TYR A 325 -15.35 -15.53 -7.12
N PHE A 326 -16.20 -14.90 -6.31
CA PHE A 326 -16.06 -14.85 -4.84
C PHE A 326 -16.65 -16.05 -4.07
N ASP A 327 -16.76 -17.24 -4.68
CA ASP A 327 -17.39 -18.43 -4.05
C ASP A 327 -16.73 -18.85 -2.72
N GLY A 328 -15.44 -18.55 -2.55
CA GLY A 328 -14.65 -18.80 -1.35
C GLY A 328 -14.81 -17.76 -0.24
N LEU A 329 -15.43 -16.61 -0.52
CA LEU A 329 -15.54 -15.50 0.42
C LEU A 329 -16.39 -15.89 1.63
N ARG A 330 -15.94 -15.50 2.83
CA ARG A 330 -16.62 -15.76 4.11
C ARG A 330 -16.78 -14.52 4.97
N LYS A 331 -15.95 -13.50 4.74
CA LYS A 331 -15.94 -12.30 5.56
C LYS A 331 -15.67 -11.06 4.71
N ILE A 332 -16.50 -10.03 4.90
CA ILE A 332 -16.26 -8.68 4.38
C ILE A 332 -16.19 -7.74 5.59
N VAL A 333 -15.19 -6.87 5.60
CA VAL A 333 -15.09 -5.78 6.59
C VAL A 333 -15.05 -4.47 5.85
N PHE A 334 -16.08 -3.66 6.05
CA PHE A 334 -16.10 -2.27 5.61
C PHE A 334 -15.49 -1.41 6.71
N CYS A 335 -14.31 -0.89 6.45
CA CYS A 335 -13.63 0.07 7.30
C CYS A 335 -14.18 1.48 7.01
N GLN A 336 -13.48 2.49 7.52
CA GLN A 336 -13.90 3.88 7.42
C GLN A 336 -14.25 4.30 5.98
N ASN A 337 -15.31 5.12 5.87
CA ASN A 337 -15.80 5.81 4.67
C ASN A 337 -16.03 4.94 3.42
N CYS A 338 -16.31 3.65 3.58
CA CYS A 338 -16.92 2.87 2.49
C CYS A 338 -18.34 3.38 2.18
N VAL A 339 -18.74 3.35 0.92
CA VAL A 339 -20.05 3.85 0.46
C VAL A 339 -20.85 2.72 -0.20
N ASP A 340 -22.09 2.56 0.22
CA ASP A 340 -23.05 1.59 -0.34
C ASP A 340 -23.76 2.23 -1.54
N ALA A 341 -23.34 1.84 -2.75
CA ALA A 341 -23.92 2.26 -4.01
C ALA A 341 -24.99 1.30 -4.56
N GLY A 342 -25.57 0.47 -3.68
CA GLY A 342 -26.48 -0.61 -4.05
C GLY A 342 -25.94 -2.00 -3.71
N PHE A 343 -25.02 -2.11 -2.75
CA PHE A 343 -24.40 -3.36 -2.34
C PHE A 343 -25.46 -4.43 -1.99
N VAL A 344 -25.31 -5.59 -2.64
CA VAL A 344 -26.11 -6.80 -2.42
C VAL A 344 -25.19 -7.99 -2.64
N LEU A 345 -25.23 -8.96 -1.72
CA LEU A 345 -24.59 -10.25 -1.94
C LEU A 345 -25.45 -11.13 -2.85
N PRO A 346 -24.87 -11.81 -3.85
CA PRO A 346 -25.59 -12.80 -4.64
C PRO A 346 -26.03 -13.98 -3.77
N GLU A 347 -27.05 -14.70 -4.24
CA GLU A 347 -27.73 -15.76 -3.47
C GLU A 347 -26.77 -16.84 -2.94
N ASN A 348 -25.74 -17.20 -3.71
CA ASN A 348 -24.73 -18.17 -3.31
C ASN A 348 -23.86 -17.72 -2.12
N LEU A 349 -23.86 -16.43 -1.77
CA LEU A 349 -23.06 -15.81 -0.71
C LEU A 349 -23.87 -15.29 0.48
N LYS A 350 -25.18 -15.00 0.33
CA LYS A 350 -26.01 -14.34 1.37
C LYS A 350 -25.92 -14.98 2.76
N ASP A 351 -25.94 -16.30 2.84
CA ASP A 351 -25.91 -17.03 4.12
C ASP A 351 -24.49 -17.52 4.51
N LYS A 352 -23.48 -17.22 3.70
CA LYS A 352 -22.09 -17.69 3.90
C LYS A 352 -21.13 -16.59 4.28
N VAL A 353 -21.44 -15.35 3.94
CA VAL A 353 -20.57 -14.20 4.13
C VAL A 353 -21.06 -13.37 5.30
N HIS A 354 -20.23 -13.25 6.32
CA HIS A 354 -20.45 -12.34 7.44
C HIS A 354 -19.92 -10.94 7.07
N ILE A 355 -20.74 -9.92 7.32
CA ILE A 355 -20.41 -8.53 7.03
C ILE A 355 -20.13 -7.81 8.34
N PHE A 356 -18.99 -7.14 8.42
CA PHE A 356 -18.57 -6.35 9.58
C PHE A 356 -18.30 -4.91 9.18
N THR A 357 -18.38 -4.03 10.17
CA THR A 357 -17.92 -2.64 10.07
C THR A 357 -16.77 -2.39 11.05
N ARG A 358 -15.88 -1.48 10.68
CA ARG A 358 -14.77 -1.02 11.52
C ARG A 358 -14.70 0.50 11.42
N ALA A 359 -14.65 1.17 12.57
CA ALA A 359 -14.69 2.63 12.62
C ALA A 359 -13.42 3.31 12.08
N SER A 360 -12.28 2.67 12.26
CA SER A 360 -10.98 3.17 11.81
C SER A 360 -10.61 2.74 10.40
N GLY A 361 -9.85 3.58 9.71
CA GLY A 361 -9.22 3.22 8.45
C GLY A 361 -8.14 2.17 8.64
N LEU A 362 -7.69 1.56 7.54
CA LEU A 362 -6.64 0.54 7.59
C LEU A 362 -5.33 1.10 8.16
N GLY A 363 -4.96 2.36 7.90
CA GLY A 363 -3.67 2.93 8.33
C GLY A 363 -3.56 3.38 9.79
N GLU A 364 -4.66 3.33 10.56
CA GLU A 364 -4.67 3.78 11.95
C GLU A 364 -4.16 2.67 12.88
N LEU A 365 -2.97 2.85 13.45
CA LEU A 365 -2.47 2.06 14.57
C LEU A 365 -3.28 2.44 15.82
N ILE A 366 -4.29 1.65 16.16
CA ILE A 366 -5.08 1.87 17.38
C ILE A 366 -4.44 1.12 18.54
N ASP A 367 -4.16 1.82 19.64
CA ASP A 367 -3.85 1.21 20.93
C ASP A 367 -5.13 0.57 21.51
N GLY A 368 -5.26 -0.74 21.37
CA GLY A 368 -6.41 -1.52 21.84
C GLY A 368 -6.84 -2.58 20.84
N GLY A 369 -7.51 -3.65 21.32
CA GLY A 369 -8.08 -4.66 20.44
C GLY A 369 -9.16 -4.05 19.56
N GLU A 370 -8.95 -4.06 18.24
CA GLU A 370 -9.97 -3.65 17.28
C GLU A 370 -11.27 -4.42 17.51
N THR A 371 -12.39 -3.71 17.54
CA THR A 371 -13.71 -4.36 17.60
C THR A 371 -14.39 -4.18 16.24
N GLU A 372 -14.24 -5.19 15.39
CA GLU A 372 -15.11 -5.34 14.22
C GLU A 372 -16.53 -5.62 14.72
N LEU A 373 -17.50 -4.83 14.23
CA LEU A 373 -18.90 -4.96 14.63
C LEU A 373 -19.68 -5.64 13.51
N GLU A 374 -20.28 -6.80 13.82
CA GLU A 374 -21.13 -7.49 12.85
C GLU A 374 -22.33 -6.61 12.48
N VAL A 375 -22.58 -6.48 11.18
CA VAL A 375 -23.64 -5.60 10.67
C VAL A 375 -25.01 -6.16 11.03
N LYS A 376 -25.88 -5.26 11.47
CA LYS A 376 -27.29 -5.59 11.71
C LYS A 376 -28.05 -5.69 10.40
N MET A 377 -28.91 -6.69 10.29
CA MET A 377 -29.85 -6.80 9.19
C MET A 377 -30.98 -5.77 9.34
N VAL A 378 -31.52 -5.27 8.23
CA VAL A 378 -32.80 -4.57 8.25
C VAL A 378 -33.87 -5.57 8.71
N GLY A 379 -34.47 -5.30 9.87
CA GLY A 379 -35.54 -6.13 10.42
C GLY A 379 -36.77 -6.12 9.52
N GLU A 380 -37.57 -7.17 9.57
CA GLU A 380 -38.71 -7.39 8.66
C GLU A 380 -39.84 -6.36 8.76
N GLU A 381 -39.80 -5.43 9.72
CA GLU A 381 -40.84 -4.41 9.94
C GLU A 381 -40.61 -3.08 9.19
N ALA A 382 -39.56 -2.98 8.37
CA ALA A 382 -39.24 -1.76 7.61
C ALA A 382 -39.14 -2.00 6.09
N ALA A 383 -40.04 -2.80 5.54
CA ALA A 383 -40.24 -2.96 4.09
C ALA A 383 -41.55 -2.28 3.65
#